data_AF-A0A177BBG6-F1
#
_entry.id   AF-A0A177BBG6-F1
#
_cell.length_a   1.000
_cell.length_b   1.000
_cell.length_c   1.000
_cell.angle_alpha   90.00
_cell.angle_beta   90.00
_cell.angle_gamma   90.00
#
_symmetry.space_group_name_H-M   'P 1'
#
loop_
_entity.id
_entity.type
_entity.pdbx_description
1 polymer ?
#
loop_
_entity_poly.entity_id
_entity_poly.type
_entity_poly.pdbx_seq_one_letter_code
_entity_poly.pdbx_strand_id
1 'polypeptide(L)'
;MSTHEGRIRSFPHKIGDWAYSFYANVTDQVDEDYIKFVSDELLENLNSNYKIEFQKMSEFHVSFSFVSTIRNHWINDIYNEIASKLKNRKEFDIRLGEFDVFVNDELTRSFLIVKIYEMNHGQLQFITKNIYNVLEKYTCIENYQNKIHHISLAWCLGNIYETCPNISNYMDEFNNELYARQDDKYSDIDVYPMIKISNVYFKAGNVTLSLNLN
;
A
#
# COMPACT_ATOMS: atom_id res chain seq x y z
N MET A 1 -4.28 20.72 18.66
CA MET A 1 -4.68 19.89 17.50
C MET A 1 -3.46 19.12 17.06
N SER A 2 -3.54 17.79 17.00
CA SER A 2 -2.35 16.95 16.78
C SER A 2 -1.77 17.20 15.38
N THR A 3 -0.45 17.46 15.31
CA THR A 3 0.32 17.80 14.12
C THR A 3 0.48 16.66 13.11
N HIS A 4 -0.36 15.62 13.20
CA HIS A 4 -0.29 14.39 12.41
C HIS A 4 -1.68 13.90 11.99
N GLU A 5 -2.62 14.81 11.72
CA GLU A 5 -3.93 14.50 11.13
C GLU A 5 -4.74 13.45 11.93
N GLY A 6 -4.57 13.39 13.25
CA GLY A 6 -5.21 12.38 14.11
C GLY A 6 -4.52 11.02 14.17
N ARG A 7 -3.27 10.89 13.68
CA ARG A 7 -2.52 9.62 13.72
C ARG A 7 -2.11 9.29 15.15
N ILE A 8 -2.44 8.07 15.58
CA ILE A 8 -2.00 7.50 16.85
C ILE A 8 -0.66 6.82 16.62
N ARG A 9 0.30 7.01 17.54
CA ARG A 9 1.57 6.27 17.48
C ARG A 9 1.33 4.86 18.01
N SER A 10 1.57 3.85 17.18
CA SER A 10 1.45 2.44 17.56
C SER A 10 2.54 1.98 18.55
N PHE A 11 3.67 2.71 18.64
CA PHE A 11 4.79 2.35 19.52
C PHE A 11 5.40 3.58 20.22
N PRO A 12 5.82 3.48 21.49
CA PRO A 12 6.54 4.55 22.18
C PRO A 12 7.95 4.73 21.59
N HIS A 13 8.39 5.98 21.44
CA HIS A 13 9.74 6.27 20.96
C HIS A 13 10.77 5.84 22.02
N LYS A 14 11.71 4.98 21.64
CA LYS A 14 12.89 4.63 22.43
C LYS A 14 14.12 5.16 21.72
N ILE A 15 15.05 5.76 22.46
CA ILE A 15 16.29 6.29 21.88
C ILE A 15 17.03 5.13 21.20
N GLY A 16 17.33 5.29 19.91
CA GLY A 16 18.00 4.27 19.10
C GLY A 16 17.06 3.34 18.33
N ASP A 17 15.77 3.29 18.67
CA ASP A 17 14.76 2.49 17.95
C ASP A 17 14.05 3.37 16.92
N TRP A 18 14.21 3.02 15.64
CA TRP A 18 13.72 3.79 14.51
C TRP A 18 12.59 3.05 13.82
N ALA A 19 11.48 3.75 13.58
CA ALA A 19 10.39 3.21 12.79
C ALA A 19 10.88 2.95 11.36
N TYR A 20 10.55 1.78 10.80
CA TYR A 20 10.95 1.41 9.46
C TYR A 20 9.79 0.95 8.58
N SER A 21 9.98 1.07 7.27
CA SER A 21 9.11 0.49 6.25
C SER A 21 9.88 0.15 4.97
N PHE A 22 9.44 -0.91 4.29
CA PHE A 22 9.86 -1.25 2.94
C PHE A 22 8.71 -1.08 1.96
N TYR A 23 8.93 -0.43 0.83
CA TYR A 23 7.90 -0.15 -0.16
C TYR A 23 8.48 0.11 -1.56
N ALA A 24 7.67 -0.02 -2.60
CA ALA A 24 7.95 0.54 -3.92
C ALA A 24 7.16 1.85 -4.08
N ASN A 25 7.83 2.95 -4.44
CA ASN A 25 7.14 4.21 -4.79
C ASN A 25 6.63 4.11 -6.23
N VAL A 26 5.36 4.40 -6.42
CA VAL A 26 4.69 4.33 -7.73
C VAL A 26 3.92 5.62 -8.04
N THR A 27 4.16 6.69 -7.28
CA THR A 27 3.42 7.97 -7.38
C THR A 27 3.44 8.52 -8.80
N ASP A 28 4.63 8.59 -9.42
CA ASP A 28 4.81 9.14 -10.76
C ASP A 28 4.26 8.26 -11.89
N GLN A 29 3.74 7.07 -11.56
CA GLN A 29 3.17 6.10 -12.51
C GLN A 29 1.64 6.04 -12.45
N VAL A 30 1.03 6.67 -11.45
CA VAL A 30 -0.42 6.78 -11.35
C VAL A 30 -0.86 8.05 -12.07
N ASP A 31 -1.51 7.87 -13.22
CA ASP A 31 -1.96 8.98 -14.08
C ASP A 31 -3.00 9.87 -13.36
N GLU A 32 -2.99 11.17 -13.67
CA GLU A 32 -3.99 12.14 -13.23
C GLU A 32 -5.42 11.70 -13.62
N ASP A 33 -5.62 11.11 -14.80
CA ASP A 33 -6.91 10.60 -15.25
C ASP A 33 -7.42 9.46 -14.35
N TYR A 34 -6.51 8.57 -13.91
CA TYR A 34 -6.85 7.52 -12.95
C TYR A 34 -7.22 8.10 -11.58
N ILE A 35 -6.44 9.09 -11.10
CA ILE A 35 -6.71 9.79 -9.84
C ILE A 35 -8.07 10.51 -9.90
N LYS A 36 -8.37 11.14 -11.04
CA LYS A 36 -9.64 11.82 -11.30
C LYS A 36 -10.80 10.83 -11.33
N PHE A 37 -10.66 9.71 -12.02
CA PHE A 37 -11.66 8.62 -12.01
C PHE A 37 -11.96 8.15 -10.58
N VAL A 38 -10.93 7.82 -9.79
CA VAL A 38 -11.11 7.41 -8.38
C VAL A 38 -11.79 8.52 -7.57
N SER A 39 -11.42 9.77 -7.82
CA SER A 39 -12.00 10.91 -7.11
C SER A 39 -13.48 11.08 -7.39
N ASP A 40 -13.84 11.19 -8.68
CA ASP A 40 -15.15 11.62 -9.12
C ASP A 40 -16.16 10.47 -9.08
N GLU A 41 -15.75 9.25 -9.40
CA GLU A 41 -16.68 8.12 -9.48
C GLU A 41 -16.76 7.29 -8.20
N LEU A 42 -15.69 7.23 -7.41
CA LEU A 42 -15.66 6.40 -6.21
C LEU A 42 -15.76 7.24 -4.93
N LEU A 43 -14.89 8.24 -4.76
CA LEU A 43 -14.88 9.04 -3.53
C LEU A 43 -16.10 9.94 -3.40
N GLU A 44 -16.54 10.63 -4.45
CA GLU A 44 -17.73 11.49 -4.37
C GLU A 44 -19.00 10.69 -4.04
N ASN A 45 -19.16 9.51 -4.63
CA ASN A 45 -20.27 8.62 -4.34
C ASN A 45 -20.23 8.11 -2.90
N LEU A 46 -19.07 7.69 -2.41
CA LEU A 46 -18.90 7.26 -1.01
C LEU A 46 -19.18 8.40 -0.02
N ASN A 47 -18.63 9.58 -0.28
CA ASN A 47 -18.77 10.74 0.60
C ASN A 47 -20.23 11.23 0.65
N SER A 48 -20.91 11.28 -0.50
CA SER A 48 -22.28 11.78 -0.61
C SER A 48 -23.31 10.81 -0.01
N ASN A 49 -23.17 9.50 -0.29
CA ASN A 49 -24.15 8.50 0.13
C ASN A 49 -23.97 8.08 1.59
N TYR A 50 -22.74 8.04 2.10
CA TYR A 50 -22.43 7.50 3.43
C TYR A 50 -21.91 8.55 4.43
N LYS A 51 -21.82 9.83 4.02
CA LYS A 51 -21.30 10.94 4.85
C LYS A 51 -19.91 10.64 5.42
N ILE A 52 -19.11 9.93 4.65
CA ILE A 52 -17.71 9.64 4.97
C ILE A 52 -16.88 10.79 4.43
N GLU A 53 -15.85 11.22 5.16
CA GLU A 53 -14.92 12.25 4.70
C GLU A 53 -13.60 11.60 4.29
N PHE A 54 -13.56 11.01 3.10
CA PHE A 54 -12.32 10.49 2.55
C PHE A 54 -11.36 11.63 2.17
N GLN A 55 -10.12 11.49 2.60
CA GLN A 55 -8.99 12.33 2.21
C GLN A 55 -8.12 11.59 1.20
N LYS A 56 -7.84 12.24 0.07
CA LYS A 56 -7.02 11.67 -1.01
C LYS A 56 -5.58 11.47 -0.55
N MET A 57 -4.96 10.39 -1.00
CA MET A 57 -3.52 10.19 -0.83
C MET A 57 -2.75 11.10 -1.79
N SER A 58 -1.64 11.67 -1.32
CA SER A 58 -0.71 12.46 -2.14
C SER A 58 0.49 11.66 -2.64
N GLU A 59 0.74 10.49 -2.06
CA GLU A 59 1.84 9.59 -2.41
C GLU A 59 1.32 8.16 -2.50
N PHE A 60 1.69 7.46 -3.58
CA PHE A 60 1.26 6.10 -3.85
C PHE A 60 2.44 5.13 -3.74
N HIS A 61 2.23 4.03 -3.03
CA HIS A 61 3.25 3.02 -2.83
C HIS A 61 2.66 1.63 -2.64
N VAL A 62 3.44 0.61 -2.99
CA VAL A 62 3.16 -0.79 -2.65
C VAL A 62 4.01 -1.16 -1.45
N SER A 63 3.37 -1.47 -0.31
CA SER A 63 4.08 -1.81 0.93
C SER A 63 4.53 -3.28 0.97
N PHE A 64 5.81 -3.51 1.31
CA PHE A 64 6.40 -4.83 1.52
C PHE A 64 6.52 -5.22 2.99
N SER A 65 6.68 -4.27 3.92
CA SER A 65 6.73 -4.56 5.36
C SER A 65 5.55 -3.91 6.10
N PHE A 66 5.23 -4.41 7.30
CA PHE A 66 4.49 -3.58 8.27
C PHE A 66 5.40 -2.47 8.82
N VAL A 67 4.81 -1.49 9.48
CA VAL A 67 5.57 -0.46 10.20
C VAL A 67 5.93 -1.02 11.57
N SER A 68 7.22 -1.15 11.86
CA SER A 68 7.75 -1.58 13.16
C SER A 68 9.02 -0.81 13.46
N THR A 69 9.77 -1.18 14.50
CA THR A 69 11.01 -0.51 14.92
C THR A 69 12.22 -1.43 14.84
N ILE A 70 13.36 -0.87 14.43
CA ILE A 70 14.68 -1.51 14.45
C ILE A 70 15.69 -0.61 15.14
N ARG A 71 16.81 -1.17 15.62
CA ARG A 71 17.92 -0.37 16.11
C ARG A 71 18.64 0.32 14.96
N ASN A 72 18.93 1.60 15.11
CA ASN A 72 19.55 2.43 14.07
C ASN A 72 20.88 1.87 13.54
N HIS A 73 21.70 1.23 14.38
CA HIS A 73 22.97 0.65 13.95
C HIS A 73 22.82 -0.57 13.04
N TRP A 74 21.65 -1.21 12.98
CA TRP A 74 21.38 -2.33 12.07
C TRP A 74 20.93 -1.90 10.66
N ILE A 75 20.65 -0.61 10.44
CA ILE A 75 20.08 -0.13 9.17
C ILE A 75 20.96 -0.53 7.98
N ASN A 76 22.27 -0.30 8.05
CA ASN A 76 23.18 -0.61 6.95
C ASN A 76 23.34 -2.12 6.72
N ASP A 77 23.39 -2.92 7.79
CA ASP A 77 23.51 -4.38 7.70
C ASP A 77 22.27 -4.99 7.07
N ILE A 78 21.08 -4.59 7.53
CA ILE A 78 19.78 -4.99 6.95
C ILE A 78 19.72 -4.61 5.47
N TYR A 79 20.08 -3.37 5.13
CA TYR A 79 20.08 -2.90 3.75
C TYR A 79 21.00 -3.75 2.87
N ASN A 80 22.25 -3.97 3.29
CA ASN A 80 23.24 -4.73 2.52
C ASN A 80 22.81 -6.20 2.32
N GLU A 81 22.24 -6.82 3.34
CA GLU A 81 21.71 -8.18 3.23
C GLU A 81 20.54 -8.26 2.24
N ILE A 82 19.55 -7.36 2.35
CA ILE A 82 18.42 -7.32 1.41
C ILE A 82 18.91 -7.02 -0.01
N ALA A 83 19.85 -6.10 -0.16
CA ALA A 83 20.47 -5.78 -1.42
C ALA A 83 21.13 -7.00 -2.07
N SER A 84 21.86 -7.79 -1.29
CA SER A 84 22.46 -9.03 -1.78
C SER A 84 21.41 -10.06 -2.26
N LYS A 85 20.27 -10.16 -1.57
CA LYS A 85 19.17 -11.09 -1.92
C LYS A 85 18.42 -10.67 -3.18
N LEU A 86 18.27 -9.36 -3.38
CA LEU A 86 17.55 -8.79 -4.52
C LEU A 86 18.47 -8.39 -5.68
N LYS A 87 19.79 -8.55 -5.55
CA LYS A 87 20.80 -8.12 -6.53
C LYS A 87 20.53 -8.54 -7.97
N ASN A 88 19.98 -9.74 -8.19
CA ASN A 88 19.70 -10.27 -9.53
C ASN A 88 18.22 -10.22 -9.90
N ARG A 89 17.40 -9.60 -9.06
CA ARG A 89 15.96 -9.51 -9.29
C ARG A 89 15.72 -8.50 -10.40
N LYS A 90 15.03 -8.94 -11.45
CA LYS A 90 14.61 -8.04 -12.52
C LYS A 90 13.45 -7.15 -12.09
N GLU A 91 13.36 -5.97 -12.67
CA GLU A 91 12.13 -5.18 -12.67
C GLU A 91 10.98 -5.98 -13.31
N PHE A 92 9.76 -5.65 -12.93
CA PHE A 92 8.56 -6.32 -13.42
C PHE A 92 7.36 -5.40 -13.33
N ASP A 93 6.37 -5.64 -14.18
CA ASP A 93 5.13 -4.90 -14.16
C ASP A 93 4.08 -5.64 -13.32
N ILE A 94 3.24 -4.86 -12.63
CA ILE A 94 2.07 -5.33 -11.90
C ILE A 94 0.83 -4.68 -12.50
N ARG A 95 -0.27 -5.43 -12.58
CA ARG A 95 -1.57 -4.88 -12.96
C ARG A 95 -2.34 -4.51 -11.71
N LEU A 96 -2.98 -3.34 -11.70
CA LEU A 96 -3.99 -3.03 -10.69
C LEU A 96 -5.23 -3.91 -10.88
N GLY A 97 -5.93 -4.20 -9.80
CA GLY A 97 -7.14 -5.00 -9.81
C GLY A 97 -8.25 -4.29 -9.06
N GLU A 98 -9.02 -5.07 -8.31
CA GLU A 98 -10.23 -4.60 -7.63
C GLU A 98 -9.97 -3.56 -6.54
N PHE A 99 -10.94 -2.66 -6.40
CA PHE A 99 -11.02 -1.75 -5.27
C PHE A 99 -11.54 -2.49 -4.03
N ASP A 100 -11.06 -2.08 -2.86
CA ASP A 100 -11.53 -2.59 -1.57
C ASP A 100 -11.28 -1.55 -0.48
N VAL A 101 -11.72 -1.82 0.75
CA VAL A 101 -11.43 -0.98 1.91
C VAL A 101 -10.77 -1.79 3.00
N PHE A 102 -9.63 -1.31 3.49
CA PHE A 102 -8.93 -1.88 4.64
C PHE A 102 -9.06 -0.99 5.87
N VAL A 103 -9.09 -1.59 7.05
CA VAL A 103 -9.04 -0.88 8.33
C VAL A 103 -7.71 -1.22 8.99
N ASN A 104 -7.06 -0.24 9.60
CA ASN A 104 -5.85 -0.51 10.37
C ASN A 104 -6.15 -1.33 11.63
N ASP A 105 -5.14 -2.01 12.15
CA ASP A 105 -5.25 -2.86 13.34
C ASP A 105 -5.80 -2.11 14.56
N GLU A 106 -5.51 -0.80 14.68
CA GLU A 106 -6.03 0.03 15.77
C GLU A 106 -7.48 0.51 15.59
N LEU A 107 -8.16 0.13 14.49
CA LEU A 107 -9.55 0.50 14.16
C LEU A 107 -9.81 2.01 14.14
N THR A 108 -8.78 2.78 13.87
CA THR A 108 -8.82 4.26 13.94
C THR A 108 -8.79 4.92 12.58
N ARG A 109 -8.52 4.16 11.53
CA ARG A 109 -8.49 4.62 10.14
C ARG A 109 -8.92 3.52 9.19
N SER A 110 -9.63 3.94 8.16
CA SER A 110 -9.96 3.10 7.01
C SER A 110 -9.31 3.67 5.76
N PHE A 111 -8.93 2.80 4.84
CA PHE A 111 -8.21 3.11 3.62
C PHE A 111 -8.97 2.55 2.45
N LEU A 112 -9.34 3.41 1.51
CA LEU A 112 -9.72 2.95 0.18
C LEU A 112 -8.44 2.50 -0.52
N ILE A 113 -8.44 1.26 -1.01
CA ILE A 113 -7.28 0.65 -1.65
C ILE A 113 -7.65 0.11 -3.02
N VAL A 114 -6.63 -0.07 -3.85
CA VAL A 114 -6.69 -0.88 -5.06
C VAL A 114 -5.74 -2.06 -4.88
N LYS A 115 -6.27 -3.27 -5.05
CA LYS A 115 -5.51 -4.52 -4.96
C LYS A 115 -4.61 -4.66 -6.16
N ILE A 116 -3.55 -5.45 -6.00
CA ILE A 116 -2.78 -5.93 -7.14
C ILE A 116 -3.45 -7.17 -7.71
N TYR A 117 -3.47 -7.30 -9.03
CA TYR A 117 -4.03 -8.47 -9.71
C TYR A 117 -3.31 -9.76 -9.31
N GLU A 118 -4.06 -10.85 -9.14
CA GLU A 118 -3.58 -12.09 -8.49
C GLU A 118 -2.34 -12.68 -9.19
N MET A 119 -2.29 -12.62 -10.52
CA MET A 119 -1.16 -13.14 -11.31
C MET A 119 0.18 -12.47 -10.96
N ASN A 120 0.18 -11.25 -10.43
CA ASN A 120 1.40 -10.54 -10.05
C ASN A 120 1.82 -10.77 -8.59
N HIS A 121 0.99 -11.44 -7.77
CA HIS A 121 1.26 -11.60 -6.33
C HIS A 121 2.56 -12.36 -6.06
N GLY A 122 2.87 -13.40 -6.85
CA GLY A 122 4.10 -14.19 -6.66
C GLY A 122 5.38 -13.35 -6.78
N GLN A 123 5.38 -12.33 -7.63
CA GLN A 123 6.52 -11.44 -7.81
C GLN A 123 6.73 -10.54 -6.57
N LEU A 124 5.66 -9.98 -6.02
CA LEU A 124 5.70 -9.13 -4.83
C LEU A 124 5.98 -9.94 -3.56
N GLN A 125 5.42 -11.15 -3.45
CA GLN A 125 5.67 -12.09 -2.36
C GLN A 125 7.14 -12.51 -2.31
N PHE A 126 7.81 -12.67 -3.46
CA PHE A 126 9.25 -12.95 -3.48
C PHE A 126 10.07 -11.85 -2.79
N ILE A 127 9.81 -10.58 -3.12
CA ILE A 127 10.50 -9.44 -2.49
C ILE A 127 10.22 -9.45 -1.00
N THR A 128 8.94 -9.56 -0.65
CA THR A 128 8.50 -9.51 0.74
C THR A 128 9.10 -10.62 1.59
N LYS A 129 9.09 -11.86 1.10
CA LYS A 129 9.70 -13.00 1.78
C LYS A 129 11.20 -12.80 2.02
N ASN A 130 11.93 -12.26 1.04
CA ASN A 130 13.35 -11.96 1.24
C ASN A 130 13.59 -10.86 2.27
N ILE A 131 12.71 -9.86 2.35
CA ILE A 131 12.76 -8.82 3.38
C ILE A 131 12.53 -9.44 4.77
N TYR A 132 11.47 -10.24 4.96
CA TYR A 132 11.18 -10.87 6.26
C TYR A 132 12.27 -11.85 6.70
N ASN A 133 12.79 -12.68 5.78
CA ASN A 133 13.91 -13.58 6.09
C ASN A 133 15.16 -12.85 6.64
N VAL A 134 15.38 -11.60 6.24
CA VAL A 134 16.45 -10.77 6.82
C VAL A 134 16.00 -10.19 8.16
N LEU A 135 14.80 -9.60 8.21
CA LEU A 135 14.26 -8.97 9.43
C LEU A 135 14.11 -9.91 10.62
N GLU A 136 13.88 -11.20 10.41
CA GLU A 136 13.82 -12.24 11.46
C GLU A 136 15.12 -12.33 12.28
N LYS A 137 16.26 -11.90 11.74
CA LYS A 137 17.54 -11.86 12.47
C LYS A 137 17.66 -10.67 13.41
N TYR A 138 16.89 -9.62 13.16
CA TYR A 138 17.00 -8.31 13.81
C TYR A 138 15.78 -7.95 14.64
N THR A 139 14.64 -8.60 14.40
CA THR A 139 13.35 -8.26 15.00
C THR A 139 12.68 -9.51 15.55
N CYS A 140 11.78 -9.34 16.53
CA CYS A 140 10.92 -10.41 17.03
C CYS A 140 9.61 -10.53 16.22
N ILE A 141 9.60 -10.08 14.96
CA ILE A 141 8.42 -10.17 14.12
C ILE A 141 8.34 -11.61 13.62
N GLU A 142 7.31 -12.32 14.09
CA GLU A 142 7.02 -13.66 13.59
C GLU A 142 6.55 -13.56 12.13
N ASN A 143 7.20 -14.36 11.29
CA ASN A 143 6.85 -14.78 9.92
C ASN A 143 5.79 -13.97 9.15
N TYR A 144 6.14 -13.63 7.91
CA TYR A 144 5.19 -13.17 6.89
C TYR A 144 3.99 -14.11 6.73
N GLN A 145 2.79 -13.66 7.13
CA GLN A 145 1.53 -14.30 6.74
C GLN A 145 0.86 -13.49 5.62
N ASN A 146 0.73 -14.10 4.43
CA ASN A 146 -0.10 -13.71 3.28
C ASN A 146 -0.52 -12.24 3.19
N LYS A 147 0.44 -11.30 3.16
CA LYS A 147 0.12 -9.88 3.06
C LYS A 147 -0.51 -9.60 1.69
N ILE A 148 -1.69 -9.00 1.71
CA ILE A 148 -2.34 -8.50 0.49
C ILE A 148 -1.61 -7.23 0.07
N HIS A 149 -0.93 -7.28 -1.07
CA HIS A 149 -0.34 -6.11 -1.69
C HIS A 149 -1.42 -5.24 -2.31
N HIS A 150 -1.29 -3.94 -2.09
CA HIS A 150 -2.25 -2.94 -2.51
C HIS A 150 -1.57 -1.56 -2.59
N ILE A 151 -2.27 -0.60 -3.18
CA ILE A 151 -1.96 0.82 -3.11
C ILE A 151 -3.12 1.50 -2.39
N SER A 152 -2.83 2.31 -1.37
CA SER A 152 -3.84 3.16 -0.74
C SER A 152 -4.10 4.39 -1.59
N LEU A 153 -5.37 4.67 -1.86
CA LEU A 153 -5.84 5.76 -2.73
C LEU A 153 -6.42 6.92 -1.93
N ALA A 154 -7.12 6.60 -0.84
CA ALA A 154 -7.67 7.58 0.09
C ALA A 154 -7.80 6.97 1.48
N TRP A 155 -8.04 7.81 2.49
CA TRP A 155 -8.26 7.36 3.86
C TRP A 155 -9.32 8.20 4.58
N CYS A 156 -9.96 7.63 5.60
CA CYS A 156 -10.87 8.34 6.49
C CYS A 156 -10.61 7.92 7.95
N LEU A 157 -11.12 8.70 8.90
CA LEU A 157 -11.01 8.39 10.33
C LEU A 157 -12.05 7.34 10.74
N GLY A 158 -11.66 6.49 11.67
CA GLY A 158 -12.50 5.44 12.26
C GLY A 158 -12.57 4.17 11.43
N ASN A 159 -13.38 3.24 11.92
CA ASN A 159 -13.69 1.97 11.29
C ASN A 159 -14.90 2.14 10.34
N ILE A 160 -14.66 2.05 9.03
CA ILE A 160 -15.70 2.26 8.02
C ILE A 160 -16.84 1.27 8.15
N TYR A 161 -16.59 0.05 8.64
CA TYR A 161 -17.63 -0.97 8.77
C TYR A 161 -18.64 -0.63 9.87
N GLU A 162 -18.30 0.26 10.80
CA GLU A 162 -19.25 0.77 11.78
C GLU A 162 -20.14 1.88 11.20
N THR A 163 -19.58 2.70 10.31
CA THR A 163 -20.29 3.84 9.69
C THR A 163 -21.08 3.42 8.45
N CYS A 164 -20.56 2.44 7.70
CA CYS A 164 -21.12 1.87 6.49
C CYS A 164 -20.95 0.34 6.51
N PRO A 165 -21.83 -0.41 7.22
CA PRO A 165 -21.72 -1.86 7.33
C PRO A 165 -21.77 -2.61 6.00
N ASN A 166 -22.40 -2.03 4.97
CA ASN A 166 -22.54 -2.63 3.64
C ASN A 166 -21.43 -2.21 2.67
N ILE A 167 -20.34 -1.61 3.16
CA ILE A 167 -19.26 -1.10 2.28
C ILE A 167 -18.67 -2.18 1.38
N SER A 168 -18.54 -3.42 1.87
CA SER A 168 -18.06 -4.54 1.05
C SER A 168 -18.97 -4.83 -0.14
N ASN A 169 -20.29 -4.89 0.07
CA ASN A 169 -21.24 -5.10 -1.03
C ASN A 169 -21.16 -3.95 -2.05
N TYR A 170 -21.01 -2.72 -1.58
CA TYR A 170 -20.84 -1.57 -2.47
C TYR A 170 -19.54 -1.67 -3.29
N MET A 171 -18.42 -2.11 -2.69
CA MET A 171 -17.19 -2.36 -3.44
C MET A 171 -17.37 -3.47 -4.47
N ASP A 172 -18.05 -4.56 -4.13
CA ASP A 172 -18.32 -5.66 -5.06
C ASP A 172 -19.20 -5.19 -6.24
N GLU A 173 -20.27 -4.44 -5.98
CA GLU A 173 -21.13 -3.84 -7.01
C GLU A 173 -20.34 -2.90 -7.91
N PHE A 174 -19.54 -2.00 -7.34
CA PHE A 174 -18.70 -1.07 -8.09
C PHE A 174 -17.68 -1.81 -8.97
N ASN A 175 -16.97 -2.81 -8.44
CA ASN A 175 -16.03 -3.61 -9.22
C ASN A 175 -16.75 -4.36 -10.36
N ASN A 176 -17.93 -4.93 -10.13
CA ASN A 176 -18.72 -5.60 -11.16
C ASN A 176 -19.15 -4.64 -12.29
N GLU A 177 -19.57 -3.43 -11.95
CA GLU A 177 -19.87 -2.39 -12.95
C GLU A 177 -18.63 -2.05 -13.80
N LEU A 178 -17.46 -1.92 -13.18
CA LEU A 178 -16.22 -1.63 -13.90
C LEU A 178 -15.81 -2.76 -14.83
N TYR A 179 -15.94 -4.02 -14.40
CA TYR A 179 -15.70 -5.16 -15.26
C TYR A 179 -16.63 -5.16 -16.47
N ALA A 180 -17.92 -4.87 -16.28
CA ALA A 180 -18.88 -4.77 -17.39
C ALA A 180 -18.52 -3.65 -18.39
N ARG A 181 -18.00 -2.51 -17.91
CA ARG A 181 -17.56 -1.39 -18.77
C ARG A 181 -16.29 -1.71 -19.58
N GLN A 182 -15.45 -2.64 -19.13
CA GLN A 182 -14.24 -3.03 -19.88
C GLN A 182 -14.53 -3.92 -21.10
N ASP A 183 -15.61 -4.71 -21.05
CA ASP A 183 -16.07 -5.47 -22.21
C ASP A 183 -16.70 -4.57 -23.28
N ASP A 184 -17.12 -3.35 -22.90
CA ASP A 184 -17.50 -2.30 -23.82
C ASP A 184 -16.25 -1.64 -24.42
N LYS A 185 -16.05 -1.87 -25.72
CA LYS A 185 -14.89 -1.51 -26.56
C LYS A 185 -14.55 0.00 -26.64
N TYR A 186 -15.16 0.85 -25.81
CA TYR A 186 -15.15 2.31 -25.87
C TYR A 186 -14.84 2.98 -24.51
N SER A 187 -14.34 2.25 -23.51
CA SER A 187 -13.82 2.85 -22.29
C SER A 187 -12.49 3.57 -22.56
N ASP A 188 -12.48 4.90 -22.52
CA ASP A 188 -11.27 5.72 -22.75
C ASP A 188 -10.25 5.63 -21.58
N ILE A 189 -10.65 5.10 -20.41
CA ILE A 189 -9.80 5.02 -19.21
C ILE A 189 -9.38 3.55 -18.97
N ASP A 190 -8.07 3.31 -18.84
CA ASP A 190 -7.57 2.02 -18.31
C ASP A 190 -7.76 2.01 -16.80
N VAL A 191 -8.85 1.41 -16.35
CA VAL A 191 -9.21 1.31 -14.93
C VAL A 191 -8.24 0.38 -14.16
N TYR A 192 -7.46 -0.44 -14.86
CA TYR A 192 -6.51 -1.38 -14.26
C TYR A 192 -5.12 -1.19 -14.87
N PRO A 193 -4.49 0.00 -14.66
CA PRO A 193 -3.24 0.33 -15.30
C PRO A 193 -2.12 -0.63 -14.88
N MET A 194 -1.16 -0.79 -15.79
CA MET A 194 0.10 -1.48 -15.50
C MET A 194 1.07 -0.52 -14.81
N ILE A 195 1.67 -0.97 -13.72
CA ILE A 195 2.66 -0.22 -12.95
C ILE A 195 3.95 -1.01 -12.91
N LYS A 196 5.07 -0.36 -13.20
CA LYS A 196 6.40 -0.96 -13.12
C LYS A 196 6.97 -0.89 -11.71
N ILE A 197 7.42 -2.03 -11.21
CA ILE A 197 8.22 -2.14 -9.98
C ILE A 197 9.69 -2.24 -10.37
N SER A 198 10.38 -1.11 -10.28
CA SER A 198 11.81 -0.99 -10.59
C SER A 198 12.68 -0.81 -9.34
N ASN A 199 12.11 -0.35 -8.22
CA ASN A 199 12.88 -0.03 -7.01
C ASN A 199 12.17 -0.49 -5.74
N VAL A 200 12.96 -0.84 -4.72
CA VAL A 200 12.51 -1.07 -3.34
C VAL A 200 13.18 -0.04 -2.43
N TYR A 201 12.38 0.78 -1.76
CA TYR A 201 12.82 1.73 -0.77
C TYR A 201 12.80 1.10 0.62
N PHE A 202 13.80 1.46 1.42
CA PHE A 202 13.89 1.19 2.84
C PHE A 202 13.97 2.51 3.59
N LYS A 203 12.88 2.88 4.25
CA LYS A 203 12.82 4.06 5.11
C LYS A 203 12.98 3.61 6.56
N ALA A 204 13.91 4.21 7.28
CA ALA A 204 14.11 4.00 8.71
C ALA A 204 14.40 5.36 9.37
N GLY A 205 13.49 5.82 10.24
CA GLY A 205 13.59 7.15 10.84
C GLY A 205 13.66 8.25 9.76
N ASN A 206 14.76 8.99 9.74
CA ASN A 206 15.05 10.04 8.75
C ASN A 206 15.97 9.56 7.61
N VAL A 207 16.33 8.28 7.58
CA VAL A 207 17.15 7.68 6.52
C VAL A 207 16.23 6.99 5.52
N THR A 208 16.46 7.22 4.23
CA THR A 208 15.83 6.50 3.13
C THR A 208 16.91 5.96 2.22
N LEU A 209 16.91 4.64 2.01
CA LEU A 209 17.80 3.94 1.10
C LEU A 209 16.97 3.34 -0.03
N SER A 210 17.51 3.31 -1.26
CA SER A 210 16.83 2.78 -2.43
C SER A 210 17.62 1.64 -3.04
N LEU A 211 16.92 0.57 -3.39
CA LEU A 211 17.46 -0.56 -4.11
C LEU A 211 16.83 -0.66 -5.50
N ASN A 212 17.65 -0.56 -6.54
CA ASN A 212 17.18 -0.73 -7.91
C ASN A 212 17.17 -2.22 -8.28
N LEU A 213 16.12 -2.65 -8.93
CA LEU A 213 15.99 -3.94 -9.60
C LEU A 213 16.63 -3.84 -11.00
N ASN A 214 17.06 -4.97 -11.56
CA ASN A 214 17.80 -5.04 -12.83
C ASN A 214 16.92 -5.09 -14.09
#